data_AF-A0A3D9E589-F1
#
_entry.id   AF-A0A3D9E589-F1
#
_cell.length_a   1.000
_cell.length_b   1.000
_cell.length_c   1.000
_cell.angle_alpha   90.00
_cell.angle_beta   90.00
_cell.angle_gamma   90.00
#
_symmetry.space_group_name_H-M   'P 1'
#
loop_
_entity.id
_entity.type
_entity.pdbx_description
1 polymer ?
#
loop_
_entity_poly.entity_id
_entity_poly.type
_entity_poly.pdbx_seq_one_letter_code
_entity_poly.pdbx_strand_id
1 'polypeptide(L)'
;MLDTMKPSAKVIVGLVCGAVVVGLAALTVPAFASLGTVATVAAGLTSSLEVIPNDATTPTASAPADPYGPPEGYVDVGNGTYIPGGGFGDCTEPAYIHMGSQDGQAPTASLFGKLVDTGVREFAAGTPTSMEDGRIATYTVAPGDTPAAIGDRFCIWNPLSLTTLNGIPGSTIHPGQVLVLDPAAVPGFVFDYPYDD
;
A
#
# COMPACT_ATOMS: atom_id res chain seq x y z
N MET A 1 45.75 5.43 30.32
CA MET A 1 46.24 6.22 29.16
C MET A 1 46.80 5.23 28.16
N LEU A 2 45.99 4.81 27.21
CA LEU A 2 46.43 4.05 26.04
C LEU A 2 45.65 4.60 24.85
N ASP A 3 46.41 4.97 23.84
CA ASP A 3 46.08 5.93 22.79
C ASP A 3 44.94 5.55 21.84
N THR A 4 44.14 6.57 21.56
CA THR A 4 43.40 6.82 20.33
C THR A 4 44.29 6.63 19.10
N MET A 5 43.86 5.82 18.13
CA MET A 5 44.17 6.11 16.71
C MET A 5 43.25 5.35 15.75
N LYS A 6 42.36 6.11 15.10
CA LYS A 6 41.60 5.76 13.91
C LYS A 6 42.22 6.49 12.72
N PRO A 7 42.53 5.81 11.62
CA PRO A 7 42.56 6.40 10.29
C PRO A 7 41.50 5.72 9.41
N SER A 8 41.01 6.24 8.31
CA SER A 8 40.90 7.56 7.71
C SER A 8 40.10 7.28 6.42
N ALA A 9 39.11 8.12 6.14
CA ALA A 9 38.25 7.98 4.98
C ALA A 9 39.04 8.04 3.66
N LYS A 10 38.59 7.29 2.66
CA LYS A 10 38.83 7.58 1.25
C LYS A 10 37.51 7.47 0.49
N VAL A 11 36.85 8.61 0.36
CA VAL A 11 35.76 8.83 -0.60
C VAL A 11 36.41 8.93 -1.97
N ILE A 12 36.09 7.99 -2.87
CA ILE A 12 36.50 8.05 -4.27
C ILE A 12 35.41 8.80 -5.02
N VAL A 13 35.63 10.10 -5.21
CA VAL A 13 34.94 10.93 -6.20
C VAL A 13 35.49 10.56 -7.57
N GLY A 14 34.65 10.04 -8.45
CA GLY A 14 35.03 9.57 -9.78
C GLY A 14 34.10 10.10 -10.88
N LEU A 15 34.55 11.21 -11.48
CA LEU A 15 34.51 11.56 -12.90
C LEU A 15 33.16 11.67 -13.66
N VAL A 16 32.87 12.92 -14.03
CA VAL A 16 32.02 13.39 -15.12
C VAL A 16 32.38 12.73 -16.46
N CYS A 17 31.36 12.30 -17.22
CA CYS A 17 31.39 12.29 -18.68
C CYS A 17 29.96 12.44 -19.21
N GLY A 18 29.66 13.61 -19.79
CA GLY A 18 28.47 13.85 -20.57
C GLY A 18 28.58 13.22 -21.97
N ALA A 19 27.47 12.71 -22.48
CA ALA A 19 27.31 12.43 -23.90
C ALA A 19 25.88 12.83 -24.30
N VAL A 20 25.78 14.00 -24.93
CA VAL A 20 24.63 14.40 -25.75
C VAL A 20 24.82 13.70 -27.09
N VAL A 21 23.86 12.88 -27.52
CA VAL A 21 23.80 12.38 -28.89
C VAL A 21 22.47 12.84 -29.49
N VAL A 22 22.58 13.91 -30.27
CA VAL A 22 21.61 14.31 -31.29
C VAL A 22 21.69 13.27 -32.42
N GLY A 23 20.55 12.67 -32.78
CA GLY A 23 20.49 11.67 -33.84
C GLY A 23 19.08 11.56 -34.43
N LEU A 24 18.73 12.55 -35.25
CA LEU A 24 17.56 12.58 -36.12
C LEU A 24 17.77 11.61 -37.30
N ALA A 25 16.91 10.60 -37.44
CA ALA A 25 16.80 9.81 -38.68
C ALA A 25 15.33 9.54 -38.99
N ALA A 26 14.86 10.19 -40.06
CA ALA A 26 13.58 9.96 -40.73
C ALA A 26 13.67 8.78 -41.71
N LEU A 27 12.51 8.42 -42.30
CA LEU A 27 12.26 7.55 -43.47
C LEU A 27 12.02 6.07 -43.07
N THR A 28 10.94 5.37 -43.47
CA THR A 28 10.01 5.50 -44.61
C THR A 28 8.64 4.87 -44.29
N VAL A 29 7.58 5.40 -44.89
CA VAL A 29 6.21 4.85 -44.87
C VAL A 29 6.06 3.81 -46.00
N PRO A 30 5.54 2.59 -45.76
CA PRO A 30 5.05 1.76 -46.84
C PRO A 30 3.63 2.18 -47.26
N ALA A 31 3.49 2.38 -48.56
CA ALA A 31 2.29 2.80 -49.26
C ALA A 31 1.15 1.78 -49.17
N PHE A 32 -0.06 2.28 -48.94
CA PHE A 32 -1.30 1.53 -49.10
C PHE A 32 -1.65 1.46 -50.60
N ALA A 33 -1.77 0.25 -51.14
CA ALA A 33 -2.45 -0.01 -52.41
C ALA A 33 -3.77 -0.70 -52.12
N SER A 34 -4.86 -0.06 -52.54
CA SER A 34 -6.23 -0.57 -52.51
C SER A 34 -6.48 -1.47 -53.71
N LEU A 35 -7.20 -2.58 -53.52
CA LEU A 35 -8.03 -3.25 -54.55
C LEU A 35 -8.87 -4.37 -53.91
N GLY A 36 -10.18 -4.36 -54.17
CA GLY A 36 -10.99 -5.58 -54.23
C GLY A 36 -12.08 -5.76 -53.19
N THR A 37 -13.26 -5.17 -53.44
CA THR A 37 -14.54 -5.60 -52.89
C THR A 37 -14.94 -6.99 -53.40
N VAL A 38 -15.23 -7.95 -52.51
CA VAL A 38 -16.18 -9.05 -52.81
C VAL A 38 -16.95 -9.49 -51.55
N ALA A 39 -18.28 -9.38 -51.67
CA ALA A 39 -19.36 -10.16 -51.08
C ALA A 39 -19.38 -10.48 -49.57
N THR A 40 -20.40 -9.91 -48.93
CA THR A 40 -21.04 -10.37 -47.70
C THR A 40 -21.49 -11.83 -47.78
N VAL A 41 -21.08 -12.64 -46.80
CA VAL A 41 -21.89 -13.75 -46.28
C VAL A 41 -22.06 -13.53 -44.78
N ALA A 42 -23.28 -13.17 -44.40
CA ALA A 42 -23.73 -13.17 -43.03
C ALA A 42 -23.95 -14.62 -42.59
N ALA A 43 -23.24 -15.06 -41.56
CA ALA A 43 -23.66 -16.17 -40.72
C ALA A 43 -22.98 -16.09 -39.35
N GLY A 44 -23.74 -15.58 -38.37
CA GLY A 44 -23.72 -16.03 -36.98
C GLY A 44 -22.39 -15.97 -36.23
N LEU A 45 -22.22 -14.91 -35.44
CA LEU A 45 -21.81 -14.93 -34.02
C LEU A 45 -21.89 -13.48 -33.52
N THR A 46 -23.10 -13.04 -33.20
CA THR A 46 -23.32 -11.78 -32.45
C THR A 46 -22.90 -12.02 -31.00
N SER A 47 -21.61 -11.95 -30.71
CA SER A 47 -21.19 -11.62 -29.34
C SER A 47 -21.27 -10.12 -29.22
N SER A 48 -22.46 -9.64 -28.83
CA SER A 48 -22.66 -8.30 -28.33
C SER A 48 -21.66 -8.07 -27.19
N LEU A 49 -20.63 -7.27 -27.44
CA LEU A 49 -19.90 -6.60 -26.36
C LEU A 49 -20.86 -5.54 -25.83
N GLU A 50 -21.71 -5.95 -24.90
CA GLU A 50 -22.41 -5.00 -24.05
C GLU A 50 -21.33 -4.35 -23.18
N VAL A 51 -21.10 -3.06 -23.40
CA VAL A 51 -20.28 -2.22 -22.54
C VAL A 51 -20.97 -2.20 -21.19
N ILE A 52 -20.52 -3.06 -20.28
CA ILE A 52 -20.94 -3.01 -18.89
C ILE A 52 -20.29 -1.74 -18.32
N PRO A 53 -21.05 -0.72 -17.88
CA PRO A 53 -20.47 0.37 -17.13
C PRO A 53 -19.78 -0.25 -15.91
N ASN A 54 -18.49 0.01 -15.76
CA ASN A 54 -17.72 -0.36 -14.58
C ASN A 54 -18.16 0.54 -13.42
N ASP A 55 -19.38 0.34 -12.93
CA ASP A 55 -19.73 0.60 -11.55
C ASP A 55 -18.99 -0.45 -10.73
N ALA A 56 -17.73 -0.15 -10.42
CA ALA A 56 -17.01 -0.80 -9.33
C ALA A 56 -17.69 -0.39 -8.02
N THR A 57 -18.90 -0.88 -7.81
CA THR A 57 -19.48 -1.01 -6.48
C THR A 57 -18.75 -2.19 -5.86
N THR A 58 -17.67 -1.88 -5.14
CA THR A 58 -17.17 -2.73 -4.07
C THR A 58 -18.40 -3.30 -3.33
N PRO A 59 -18.56 -4.63 -3.19
CA PRO A 59 -19.60 -5.14 -2.31
C PRO A 59 -19.20 -4.77 -0.88
N THR A 60 -19.56 -3.56 -0.47
CA THR A 60 -19.76 -3.20 0.92
C THR A 60 -20.93 -4.05 1.40
N ALA A 61 -20.62 -5.28 1.79
CA ALA A 61 -21.42 -5.94 2.80
C ALA A 61 -21.11 -5.20 4.11
N SER A 62 -21.69 -4.00 4.27
CA SER A 62 -21.77 -3.37 5.58
C SER A 62 -22.49 -4.37 6.47
N ALA A 63 -21.79 -4.88 7.48
CA ALA A 63 -22.46 -5.37 8.67
C ALA A 63 -23.55 -4.35 9.06
N PRO A 64 -24.74 -4.78 9.53
CA PRO A 64 -25.80 -3.86 9.87
C PRO A 64 -25.23 -2.78 10.80
N ALA A 65 -25.31 -1.52 10.35
CA ALA A 65 -24.89 -0.41 11.18
C ALA A 65 -25.62 -0.53 12.51
N ASP A 66 -24.87 -0.47 13.61
CA ASP A 66 -25.45 -0.51 14.95
C ASP A 66 -26.51 0.60 15.04
N PRO A 67 -27.78 0.27 15.30
CA PRO A 67 -28.85 1.26 15.31
C PRO A 67 -28.65 2.35 16.37
N TYR A 68 -27.75 2.14 17.34
CA TYR A 68 -27.41 3.11 18.38
C TYR A 68 -26.19 3.97 18.03
N GLY A 69 -25.46 3.65 16.96
CA GLY A 69 -24.18 4.31 16.62
C GLY A 69 -23.09 4.04 17.66
N PRO A 70 -21.87 4.58 17.44
CA PRO A 70 -20.79 4.47 18.42
C PRO A 70 -21.19 5.18 19.74
N PRO A 71 -20.74 4.69 20.91
CA PRO A 71 -20.86 5.42 22.16
C PRO A 71 -20.26 6.83 22.06
N GLU A 72 -20.73 7.76 22.91
CA GLU A 72 -20.15 9.11 22.95
C GLU A 72 -18.64 9.06 23.18
N GLY A 73 -17.90 9.80 22.35
CA GLY A 73 -16.44 9.81 22.39
C GLY A 73 -15.76 8.63 21.69
N TYR A 74 -16.50 7.82 20.92
CA TYR A 74 -15.95 6.76 20.07
C TYR A 74 -16.24 7.05 18.59
N VAL A 75 -15.40 6.51 17.72
CA VAL A 75 -15.58 6.53 16.27
C VAL A 75 -15.73 5.10 15.75
N ASP A 76 -16.65 4.92 14.80
CA ASP A 76 -16.83 3.67 14.08
C ASP A 76 -15.78 3.53 13.00
N VAL A 77 -14.95 2.50 13.12
CA VAL A 77 -13.92 2.14 12.13
C VAL A 77 -14.35 0.96 11.27
N GLY A 78 -15.64 0.64 11.26
CA GLY A 78 -16.25 -0.42 10.47
C GLY A 78 -16.26 -1.77 11.17
N ASN A 79 -17.04 -2.70 10.60
CA ASN A 79 -17.14 -4.09 11.07
C ASN A 79 -17.54 -4.24 12.56
N GLY A 80 -18.29 -3.26 13.10
CA GLY A 80 -18.69 -3.25 14.52
C GLY A 80 -17.54 -2.92 15.49
N THR A 81 -16.43 -2.38 14.99
CA THR A 81 -15.30 -1.95 15.83
C THR A 81 -15.41 -0.46 16.13
N TYR A 82 -15.39 -0.11 17.41
CA TYR A 82 -15.36 1.26 17.90
C TYR A 82 -14.04 1.54 18.61
N ILE A 83 -13.36 2.64 18.23
CA ILE A 83 -12.16 3.11 18.93
C ILE A 83 -12.44 4.46 19.58
N PRO A 84 -11.74 4.81 20.68
CA PRO A 84 -11.82 6.14 21.26
C PRO A 84 -11.53 7.23 20.21
N GLY A 85 -12.43 8.21 20.12
CA GLY A 85 -12.28 9.39 19.28
C GLY A 85 -11.23 10.37 19.85
N GLY A 86 -10.77 11.30 19.00
CA GLY A 86 -9.72 12.27 19.34
C GLY A 86 -8.29 11.73 19.20
N GLY A 87 -8.15 10.42 18.99
CA GLY A 87 -6.90 9.74 18.67
C GLY A 87 -5.80 9.90 19.72
N PHE A 88 -4.53 9.94 19.30
CA PHE A 88 -3.38 9.92 20.22
C PHE A 88 -2.26 10.85 19.77
N GLY A 89 -1.74 11.66 20.71
CA GLY A 89 -0.72 12.67 20.38
C GLY A 89 -1.22 13.63 19.29
N ASP A 90 -0.48 13.70 18.19
CA ASP A 90 -0.82 14.54 17.02
C ASP A 90 -1.78 13.85 16.03
N CYS A 91 -2.15 12.59 16.28
CA CYS A 91 -3.00 11.79 15.43
C CYS A 91 -4.47 11.95 15.81
N THR A 92 -5.14 13.02 15.38
CA THR A 92 -6.54 13.32 15.77
C THR A 92 -7.56 12.35 15.15
N GLU A 93 -7.27 11.83 13.96
CA GLU A 93 -8.09 10.84 13.23
C GLU A 93 -7.21 9.62 12.91
N PRO A 94 -7.03 8.69 13.87
CA PRO A 94 -6.14 7.56 13.67
C PRO A 94 -6.75 6.56 12.69
N ALA A 95 -5.88 5.95 11.88
CA ALA A 95 -6.23 4.82 11.06
C ALA A 95 -6.32 3.53 11.90
N TYR A 96 -7.07 2.54 11.41
CA TYR A 96 -7.23 1.25 12.05
C TYR A 96 -7.06 0.12 11.04
N ILE A 97 -6.21 -0.85 11.35
CA ILE A 97 -6.05 -2.05 10.55
C ILE A 97 -7.06 -3.07 11.02
N HIS A 98 -8.03 -3.40 10.16
CA HIS A 98 -8.95 -4.48 10.40
C HIS A 98 -8.46 -5.75 9.69
N MET A 99 -8.46 -6.87 10.40
CA MET A 99 -8.21 -8.19 9.84
C MET A 99 -9.32 -9.11 10.33
N GLY A 100 -9.86 -9.94 9.44
CA GLY A 100 -10.95 -10.83 9.81
C GLY A 100 -11.12 -11.96 8.81
N SER A 101 -11.75 -13.02 9.29
CA SER A 101 -12.18 -14.16 8.49
C SER A 101 -13.69 -14.34 8.67
N GLN A 102 -14.38 -14.68 7.60
CA GLN A 102 -15.79 -15.08 7.63
C GLN A 102 -15.90 -16.56 7.27
N ASP A 103 -16.94 -17.23 7.77
CA ASP A 103 -17.08 -18.69 7.68
C ASP A 103 -16.93 -19.21 6.23
N GLY A 104 -15.82 -19.90 5.97
CA GLY A 104 -15.50 -20.48 4.65
C GLY A 104 -15.01 -19.46 3.61
N GLN A 105 -14.69 -18.23 3.99
CA GLN A 105 -14.03 -17.23 3.15
C GLN A 105 -12.55 -17.12 3.49
N ALA A 106 -11.75 -16.69 2.50
CA ALA A 106 -10.36 -16.34 2.74
C ALA A 106 -10.27 -15.16 3.72
N PRO A 107 -9.23 -15.13 4.59
CA PRO A 107 -9.03 -14.01 5.48
C PRO A 107 -8.82 -12.72 4.67
N THR A 108 -9.30 -11.60 5.21
CA THR A 108 -9.19 -10.29 4.58
C THR A 108 -8.55 -9.30 5.54
N ALA A 109 -7.84 -8.32 4.97
CA ALA A 109 -7.31 -7.19 5.71
C ALA A 109 -7.69 -5.88 5.00
N SER A 110 -7.97 -4.84 5.77
CA SER A 110 -8.35 -3.53 5.27
C SER A 110 -7.88 -2.44 6.22
N LEU A 111 -7.52 -1.30 5.65
CA LEU A 111 -7.21 -0.09 6.41
C LEU A 111 -8.44 0.81 6.42
N PHE A 112 -8.86 1.24 7.61
CA PHE A 112 -9.87 2.27 7.81
C PHE A 112 -9.21 3.56 8.28
N GLY A 113 -9.77 4.71 7.87
CA GLY A 113 -9.15 6.01 8.11
C GLY A 113 -8.02 6.33 7.12
N LYS A 114 -7.17 7.31 7.46
CA LYS A 114 -6.07 7.75 6.61
C LYS A 114 -4.75 7.64 7.37
N LEU A 115 -3.74 7.09 6.71
CA LEU A 115 -2.36 7.16 7.22
C LEU A 115 -1.88 8.60 7.15
N VAL A 116 -1.23 9.06 8.22
CA VAL A 116 -0.59 10.37 8.30
C VAL A 116 0.86 10.14 8.69
N ASP A 117 1.81 10.46 7.81
CA ASP A 117 3.24 10.40 8.17
C ASP A 117 3.60 11.62 9.03
N THR A 118 3.73 11.40 10.34
CA THR A 118 4.18 12.43 11.31
C THR A 118 5.69 12.69 11.26
N GLY A 119 6.42 11.97 10.40
CA GLY A 119 7.84 12.14 10.17
C GLY A 119 8.70 11.10 10.89
N VAL A 120 10.00 11.14 10.57
CA VAL A 120 10.99 10.25 11.18
C VAL A 120 11.02 10.45 12.70
N ARG A 121 11.03 9.34 13.44
CA ARG A 121 11.12 9.32 14.90
C ARG A 121 12.01 8.20 15.40
N GLU A 122 12.28 8.20 16.70
CA GLU A 122 12.99 7.11 17.36
C GLU A 122 12.28 5.78 17.08
N PHE A 123 13.04 4.78 16.63
CA PHE A 123 12.53 3.45 16.25
C PHE A 123 11.53 3.42 15.07
N ALA A 124 11.46 4.49 14.25
CA ALA A 124 10.76 4.47 12.96
C ALA A 124 11.42 5.45 11.95
N ALA A 125 12.65 5.12 11.59
CA ALA A 125 13.51 5.91 10.69
C ALA A 125 13.55 5.38 9.24
N GLY A 126 12.85 4.30 8.97
CA GLY A 126 12.63 3.75 7.63
C GLY A 126 11.86 4.67 6.68
N THR A 127 11.71 4.18 5.46
CA THR A 127 11.27 4.98 4.32
C THR A 127 9.88 4.55 3.88
N PRO A 128 8.85 5.41 4.01
CA PRO A 128 7.55 5.16 3.42
C PRO A 128 7.62 5.28 1.90
N THR A 129 6.76 4.53 1.22
CA THR A 129 6.49 4.70 -0.20
C THR A 129 5.02 5.06 -0.37
N SER A 130 4.78 6.13 -1.11
CA SER A 130 3.44 6.57 -1.49
C SER A 130 3.15 6.26 -2.95
N MET A 131 1.88 6.04 -3.27
CA MET A 131 1.36 5.92 -4.61
C MET A 131 1.28 7.29 -5.30
N GLU A 132 1.04 7.30 -6.60
CA GLU A 132 0.91 8.53 -7.41
C GLU A 132 -0.25 9.44 -6.94
N ASP A 133 -1.28 8.85 -6.33
CA ASP A 133 -2.42 9.56 -5.74
C ASP A 133 -2.14 10.15 -4.34
N GLY A 134 -0.91 9.97 -3.83
CA GLY A 134 -0.47 10.48 -2.54
C GLY A 134 -0.78 9.58 -1.34
N ARG A 135 -1.44 8.42 -1.53
CA ARG A 135 -1.68 7.45 -0.45
C ARG A 135 -0.39 6.74 -0.07
N ILE A 136 -0.11 6.64 1.23
CA ILE A 136 1.01 5.85 1.75
C ILE A 136 0.65 4.36 1.60
N ALA A 137 1.50 3.58 0.93
CA ALA A 137 1.23 2.17 0.66
C ALA A 137 2.09 1.24 1.51
N THR A 138 3.40 1.48 1.53
CA THR A 138 4.37 0.59 2.16
C THR A 138 5.44 1.36 2.94
N TYR A 139 6.21 0.62 3.73
CA TYR A 139 7.30 1.14 4.55
C TYR A 139 8.48 0.19 4.53
N THR A 140 9.65 0.71 4.15
CA THR A 140 10.91 -0.05 4.20
C THR A 140 11.57 0.15 5.56
N VAL A 141 11.69 -0.93 6.32
CA VAL A 141 12.21 -0.97 7.70
C VAL A 141 13.68 -0.56 7.75
N ALA A 142 14.02 0.37 8.64
CA ALA A 142 15.40 0.73 8.95
C ALA A 142 15.96 -0.08 10.15
N PRO A 143 17.30 -0.14 10.32
CA PRO A 143 17.90 -0.69 11.52
C PRO A 143 17.40 -0.01 12.80
N GLY A 144 16.90 -0.82 13.73
CA GLY A 144 16.38 -0.36 15.02
C GLY A 144 14.90 0.01 15.01
N ASP A 145 14.20 -0.09 13.88
CA ASP A 145 12.77 0.17 13.84
C ASP A 145 11.97 -0.86 14.65
N THR A 146 10.83 -0.44 15.19
CA THR A 146 9.87 -1.32 15.89
C THR A 146 8.47 -1.15 15.32
N PRO A 147 7.63 -2.21 15.27
CA PRO A 147 6.27 -2.09 14.75
C PRO A 147 5.43 -1.04 15.48
N ALA A 148 5.59 -0.93 16.80
CA ALA A 148 4.90 0.06 17.63
C ALA A 148 5.20 1.50 17.16
N ALA A 149 6.49 1.86 17.09
CA ALA A 149 6.88 3.20 16.67
C ALA A 149 6.57 3.49 15.19
N ILE A 150 6.62 2.48 14.32
CA ILE A 150 6.17 2.62 12.92
C ILE A 150 4.69 2.96 12.87
N GLY A 151 3.83 2.20 13.56
CA GLY A 151 2.40 2.49 13.54
C GLY A 151 2.07 3.84 14.18
N ASP A 152 2.75 4.22 15.27
CA ASP A 152 2.60 5.55 15.87
C ASP A 152 3.00 6.67 14.89
N ARG A 153 4.06 6.47 14.09
CA ARG A 153 4.48 7.42 13.05
C ARG A 153 3.38 7.65 12.03
N PHE A 154 2.65 6.60 11.66
CA PHE A 154 1.60 6.64 10.63
C PHE A 154 0.18 6.82 11.18
N CYS A 155 0.06 7.16 12.46
CA CYS A 155 -1.22 7.34 13.14
C CYS A 155 -2.13 6.11 13.12
N ILE A 156 -1.56 4.92 13.27
CA ILE A 156 -2.30 3.64 13.33
C ILE A 156 -2.61 3.31 14.79
N TRP A 157 -3.89 3.19 15.13
CA TRP A 157 -4.37 2.93 16.49
C TRP A 157 -3.90 1.58 17.07
N ASN A 158 -3.78 0.57 16.21
CA ASN A 158 -3.37 -0.79 16.56
C ASN A 158 -2.03 -1.15 15.88
N PRO A 159 -0.91 -0.54 16.29
CA PRO A 159 0.33 -0.61 15.53
C PRO A 159 0.94 -2.02 15.47
N LEU A 160 0.67 -2.88 16.47
CA LEU A 160 1.12 -4.26 16.47
C LEU A 160 0.44 -5.13 15.40
N SER A 161 -0.71 -4.71 14.88
CA SER A 161 -1.38 -5.40 13.77
C SER A 161 -0.60 -5.34 12.46
N LEU A 162 0.39 -4.45 12.34
CA LEU A 162 1.26 -4.36 11.17
C LEU A 162 2.01 -5.65 10.88
N THR A 163 2.49 -6.38 11.88
CA THR A 163 3.23 -7.62 11.64
C THR A 163 2.31 -8.72 11.14
N THR A 164 1.13 -8.87 11.76
CA THR A 164 0.11 -9.80 11.30
C THR A 164 -0.34 -9.49 9.88
N LEU A 165 -0.60 -8.21 9.56
CA LEU A 165 -0.95 -7.76 8.21
C LEU A 165 0.07 -8.22 7.15
N ASN A 166 1.34 -8.30 7.54
CA ASN A 166 2.45 -8.64 6.67
C ASN A 166 2.88 -10.11 6.75
N GLY A 167 2.04 -11.00 7.33
CA GLY A 167 2.36 -12.42 7.44
C GLY A 167 3.54 -12.71 8.38
N ILE A 168 3.84 -11.82 9.31
CA ILE A 168 4.97 -11.95 10.23
C ILE A 168 4.43 -12.43 11.60
N PRO A 169 4.80 -13.64 12.04
CA PRO A 169 4.46 -14.09 13.38
C PRO A 169 5.23 -13.28 14.44
N GLY A 170 4.56 -12.91 15.52
CA GLY A 170 5.13 -12.06 16.57
C GLY A 170 5.37 -10.61 16.13
N SER A 171 6.44 -10.00 16.64
CA SER A 171 6.72 -8.56 16.46
C SER A 171 8.11 -8.28 15.87
N THR A 172 8.79 -9.30 15.35
CA THR A 172 10.16 -9.19 14.85
C THR A 172 10.16 -8.75 13.40
N ILE A 173 10.74 -7.59 13.12
CA ILE A 173 10.97 -7.05 11.77
C ILE A 173 12.46 -6.91 11.50
N HIS A 174 12.85 -6.95 10.23
CA HIS A 174 14.26 -6.88 9.84
C HIS A 174 14.53 -5.68 8.92
N PRO A 175 15.74 -5.09 8.99
CA PRO A 175 16.12 -3.99 8.10
C PRO A 175 16.00 -4.38 6.62
N GLY A 176 15.47 -3.47 5.81
CA GLY A 176 15.21 -3.68 4.39
C GLY A 176 13.90 -4.44 4.09
N GLN A 177 13.21 -4.95 5.11
CA GLN A 177 11.89 -5.54 4.93
C GLN A 177 10.89 -4.46 4.52
N VAL A 178 10.05 -4.76 3.52
CA VAL A 178 8.98 -3.86 3.07
C VAL A 178 7.68 -4.31 3.73
N LEU A 179 7.11 -3.46 4.56
CA LEU A 179 5.82 -3.67 5.21
C LEU A 179 4.73 -2.95 4.41
N VAL A 180 3.66 -3.64 4.09
CA VAL A 180 2.39 -3.05 3.65
C VAL A 180 1.76 -2.33 4.84
N LEU A 181 1.36 -1.08 4.63
CA LEU A 181 0.61 -0.26 5.58
C LEU A 181 -0.86 -0.11 5.15
N ASP A 182 -1.10 0.01 3.83
CA ASP A 182 -2.44 0.10 3.24
C ASP A 182 -2.62 -1.01 2.19
N PRO A 183 -3.37 -2.08 2.50
CA PRO A 183 -3.66 -3.18 1.57
C PRO A 183 -4.24 -2.72 0.23
N ALA A 184 -5.14 -1.73 0.27
CA ALA A 184 -5.83 -1.25 -0.92
C ALA A 184 -4.96 -0.34 -1.79
N ALA A 185 -3.77 0.05 -1.31
CA ALA A 185 -2.78 0.79 -2.07
C ALA A 185 -1.72 -0.12 -2.71
N VAL A 186 -1.72 -1.43 -2.43
CA VAL A 186 -0.75 -2.39 -2.96
C VAL A 186 -1.44 -3.34 -3.93
N PRO A 187 -1.24 -3.20 -5.26
CA PRO A 187 -1.87 -4.06 -6.25
C PRO A 187 -1.52 -5.53 -6.04
N GLY A 188 -2.55 -6.39 -6.03
CA GLY A 188 -2.37 -7.83 -5.87
C GLY A 188 -1.98 -8.27 -4.45
N PHE A 189 -2.10 -7.39 -3.45
CA PHE A 189 -1.94 -7.78 -2.06
C PHE A 189 -2.94 -8.89 -1.69
N VAL A 190 -2.40 -9.98 -1.14
CA VAL A 190 -3.17 -11.08 -0.57
C VAL A 190 -2.80 -11.15 0.90
N PHE A 191 -3.82 -11.12 1.75
CA PHE A 191 -3.61 -11.27 3.18
C PHE A 191 -3.42 -12.75 3.51
N ASP A 192 -2.26 -13.07 4.06
CA ASP A 192 -1.91 -14.40 4.59
C ASP A 192 -1.86 -14.29 6.11
N TYR A 193 -2.78 -14.98 6.79
CA TYR A 193 -2.85 -14.92 8.24
C TYR A 193 -1.77 -15.83 8.83
N PRO A 194 -0.75 -15.29 9.54
CA PRO A 194 0.46 -16.04 9.88
C PRO A 194 0.28 -17.11 10.97
N TYR A 195 -0.96 -17.33 11.40
CA TYR A 195 -1.31 -18.33 12.42
C TYR A 195 -2.36 -19.33 11.92
N ASP A 196 -2.65 -19.34 10.61
CA ASP A 196 -3.36 -20.44 9.98
C ASP A 196 -2.35 -21.59 9.75
N ASP A 197 -2.59 -22.74 10.37
CA ASP A 197 -1.77 -23.98 10.25
C ASP A 197 -2.18 -24.83 9.03
#